data_AF-A0A7S4KSF5-F1
#
_entry.id   AF-A0A7S4KSF5-F1
#
_cell.length_a   1.000
_cell.length_b   1.000
_cell.length_c   1.000
_cell.angle_alpha   90.00
_cell.angle_beta   90.00
_cell.angle_gamma   90.00
#
_symmetry.space_group_name_H-M   'P 1'
#
loop_
_entity.id
_entity.type
_entity.pdbx_description
1 polymer ?
#
loop_
_entity_poly.entity_id
_entity_poly.type
_entity_poly.pdbx_seq_one_letter_code
_entity_poly.pdbx_strand_id
1 'polypeptide(L)'
;WRYPLLLSLLSAAAAFENCWKLAPSHRFRRCNVHKSLQAAMKRETLGNTVTMQSTIREVRAREILDSRGNPTVEVDLQTSLGTFRASVPSGASTGEYEAVELRDQDRNRFGGKGVLKAVKNVNEIIRPALVGEQCSCQILIDNKLIALDGTQQKETLGANAILAASLAACKADHNTSVSCRFFQK
;
A
#
# COMPACT_ATOMS: atom_id res chain seq x y z
N TRP A 1 50.24 1.69 -14.26
CA TRP A 1 50.07 0.62 -13.23
C TRP A 1 48.60 0.20 -13.27
N ARG A 2 48.25 -0.71 -14.18
CA ARG A 2 47.93 -2.14 -13.99
C ARG A 2 46.54 -2.39 -13.35
N TYR A 3 45.61 -2.84 -14.20
CA TYR A 3 44.41 -3.67 -13.94
C TYR A 3 44.65 -4.81 -12.91
N PRO A 4 43.67 -5.65 -12.50
CA PRO A 4 42.19 -5.58 -12.45
C PRO A 4 41.59 -6.20 -11.13
N LEU A 5 40.31 -5.97 -10.80
CA LEU A 5 39.52 -6.90 -9.95
C LEU A 5 38.03 -6.77 -10.28
N LEU A 6 37.65 -7.33 -11.43
CA LEU A 6 36.26 -7.39 -11.92
C LEU A 6 36.04 -8.77 -12.56
N LEU A 7 36.29 -9.86 -11.80
CA LEU A 7 35.99 -11.24 -12.23
C LEU A 7 36.12 -12.32 -11.12
N SER A 8 35.46 -12.20 -9.96
CA SER A 8 35.47 -13.27 -8.94
C SER A 8 34.11 -13.69 -8.35
N LEU A 9 32.99 -13.13 -8.83
CA LEU A 9 31.64 -13.50 -8.34
C LEU A 9 30.80 -14.29 -9.36
N LEU A 10 31.44 -14.88 -10.38
CA LEU A 10 30.77 -15.74 -11.37
C LEU A 10 31.25 -17.21 -11.34
N SER A 11 32.04 -17.61 -10.33
CA SER A 11 32.55 -18.99 -10.19
C SER A 11 31.94 -19.78 -9.03
N ALA A 12 31.00 -19.22 -8.26
CA ALA A 12 30.35 -19.93 -7.15
C ALA A 12 29.12 -20.74 -7.57
N ALA A 13 28.57 -20.52 -8.77
CA ALA A 13 27.36 -21.21 -9.25
C ALA A 13 27.64 -22.56 -9.94
N ALA A 14 28.89 -22.88 -10.29
CA ALA A 14 29.23 -24.07 -11.08
C ALA A 14 29.77 -25.27 -10.26
N ALA A 15 29.84 -25.16 -8.93
CA ALA A 15 30.40 -26.21 -8.07
C ALA A 15 29.36 -27.21 -7.51
N PHE A 16 28.06 -26.98 -7.71
CA PHE A 16 27.01 -27.84 -7.13
C PHE A 16 26.53 -28.97 -8.05
N GLU A 17 26.83 -28.93 -9.36
CA GLU A 17 26.28 -29.91 -10.31
C GLU A 17 27.22 -31.10 -10.63
N ASN A 18 28.49 -31.08 -10.21
CA ASN A 18 29.45 -32.14 -10.55
C ASN A 18 29.78 -33.13 -9.42
N CYS A 19 29.10 -33.07 -8.27
CA CYS A 19 29.33 -33.97 -7.13
C CYS A 19 28.47 -35.25 -7.16
N TRP A 20 27.88 -35.61 -8.31
CA TRP A 20 26.96 -36.76 -8.41
C TRP A 20 27.46 -37.91 -9.30
N LYS A 21 28.71 -37.87 -9.80
CA LYS A 21 29.21 -38.88 -10.76
C LYS A 21 30.44 -39.69 -10.35
N LEU A 22 31.01 -39.52 -9.15
CA LEU A 22 32.17 -40.31 -8.75
C LEU A 22 32.02 -40.88 -7.32
N ALA A 23 31.77 -42.19 -7.32
CA ALA A 23 32.27 -43.21 -6.37
C ALA A 23 31.23 -43.97 -5.54
N PRO A 24 31.40 -45.31 -5.42
CA PRO A 24 30.41 -46.23 -4.86
C PRO A 24 30.74 -46.67 -3.42
N SER A 25 29.76 -47.36 -2.83
CA SER A 25 29.89 -48.24 -1.66
C SER A 25 30.48 -47.64 -0.38
N HIS A 26 29.76 -46.71 0.24
CA HIS A 26 29.69 -46.68 1.71
C HIS A 26 28.23 -46.57 2.14
N ARG A 27 27.83 -47.49 3.00
CA ARG A 27 26.48 -47.66 3.54
C ARG A 27 26.09 -46.42 4.35
N PHE A 28 25.59 -45.39 3.68
CA PHE A 28 24.95 -44.25 4.32
C PHE A 28 23.57 -44.68 4.81
N ARG A 29 23.34 -44.52 6.13
CA ARG A 29 22.01 -44.64 6.72
C ARG A 29 21.08 -43.72 5.92
N ARG A 30 20.02 -44.30 5.34
CA ARG A 30 18.88 -43.56 4.78
C ARG A 30 18.26 -42.72 5.90
N CYS A 31 18.70 -41.48 6.06
CA CYS A 31 17.94 -40.50 6.80
C CYS A 31 16.69 -40.22 5.97
N ASN A 32 15.53 -40.65 6.48
CA ASN A 32 14.19 -40.39 5.93
C ASN A 32 13.84 -38.89 6.03
N VAL A 33 14.61 -38.01 5.40
CA VAL A 33 14.33 -36.55 5.41
C VAL A 33 13.57 -36.13 4.15
N HIS A 34 13.41 -37.01 3.16
CA HIS A 34 12.75 -36.65 1.91
C HIS A 34 11.22 -36.88 1.87
N LYS A 35 10.63 -37.49 2.90
CA LYS A 35 9.16 -37.61 3.04
C LYS A 35 8.55 -36.56 3.97
N SER A 36 9.32 -35.94 4.85
CA SER A 36 8.83 -34.92 5.79
C SER A 36 8.69 -33.54 5.14
N LEU A 37 9.55 -33.20 4.17
CA LEU A 37 9.47 -31.93 3.43
C LEU A 37 8.25 -31.86 2.50
N GLN A 38 7.97 -32.94 1.76
CA GLN A 38 6.76 -33.01 0.94
C GLN A 38 5.49 -33.19 1.78
N ALA A 39 5.55 -33.72 3.00
CA ALA A 39 4.40 -33.76 3.91
C ALA A 39 4.15 -32.42 4.63
N ALA A 40 5.18 -31.58 4.78
CA ALA A 40 5.05 -30.21 5.30
C ALA A 40 4.51 -29.23 4.24
N MET A 41 4.83 -29.45 2.96
CA MET A 41 4.32 -28.63 1.85
C MET A 41 2.92 -29.05 1.34
N LYS A 42 2.34 -30.13 1.87
CA LYS A 42 1.03 -30.68 1.42
C LYS A 42 -0.10 -30.48 2.43
N ARG A 43 0.01 -29.48 3.30
CA ARG A 43 -1.00 -29.14 4.33
C ARG A 43 -1.66 -27.77 4.17
N GLU A 44 -1.55 -27.13 3.01
CA GLU A 44 -2.30 -25.90 2.72
C GLU A 44 -3.30 -26.11 1.58
N THR A 45 -4.07 -27.19 1.69
CA THR A 45 -5.33 -27.34 0.95
C THR A 45 -6.40 -27.75 1.96
N LEU A 46 -6.76 -26.83 2.84
CA LEU A 46 -7.97 -26.91 3.65
C LEU A 46 -8.68 -25.56 3.58
N GLY A 47 -9.74 -25.58 2.77
CA GLY A 47 -10.98 -24.81 2.90
C GLY A 47 -10.89 -23.41 3.44
N ASN A 48 -11.07 -22.44 2.55
CA ASN A 48 -11.83 -21.23 2.86
C ASN A 48 -11.44 -20.57 4.18
N THR A 49 -10.14 -20.32 4.39
CA THR A 49 -9.72 -19.30 5.34
C THR A 49 -10.36 -18.02 4.84
N VAL A 50 -11.44 -17.59 5.49
CA VAL A 50 -11.93 -16.23 5.36
C VAL A 50 -10.78 -15.36 5.85
N THR A 51 -9.87 -15.00 4.95
CA THR A 51 -9.07 -13.79 5.11
C THR A 51 -10.10 -12.73 5.37
N MET A 52 -10.14 -12.21 6.60
CA MET A 52 -10.97 -11.05 6.94
C MET A 52 -10.57 -9.97 5.94
N GLN A 53 -11.41 -9.78 4.92
CA GLN A 53 -11.02 -9.15 3.67
C GLN A 53 -10.74 -7.67 3.95
N SER A 54 -9.45 -7.29 4.00
CA SER A 54 -9.01 -5.89 4.00
C SER A 54 -9.15 -5.24 2.62
N THR A 55 -9.90 -5.87 1.72
CA THR A 55 -10.16 -5.36 0.38
C THR A 55 -11.09 -4.15 0.45
N ILE A 56 -10.68 -3.08 -0.22
CA ILE A 56 -11.45 -1.83 -0.32
C ILE A 56 -12.69 -2.10 -1.19
N ARG A 57 -13.87 -1.89 -0.60
CA ARG A 57 -15.16 -2.06 -1.30
C ARG A 57 -15.66 -0.75 -1.88
N GLU A 58 -15.55 0.32 -1.12
CA GLU A 58 -16.01 1.64 -1.51
C GLU A 58 -15.14 2.73 -0.88
N VAL A 59 -14.98 3.84 -1.59
CA VAL A 59 -14.34 5.05 -1.10
C VAL A 59 -15.27 6.21 -1.39
N ARG A 60 -15.59 7.03 -0.39
CA ARG A 60 -16.47 8.19 -0.54
C ARG A 60 -15.87 9.41 0.15
N ALA A 61 -15.84 10.53 -0.54
CA ALA A 61 -15.41 11.80 0.01
C ALA A 61 -16.58 12.75 0.26
N ARG A 62 -16.40 13.62 1.26
CA ARG A 62 -17.29 14.71 1.63
C ARG A 62 -16.50 15.94 2.04
N GLU A 63 -17.12 17.11 1.91
CA GLU A 63 -16.61 18.38 2.42
C GLU A 63 -17.08 18.54 3.88
N ILE A 64 -16.13 18.80 4.79
CA ILE A 64 -16.39 19.10 6.22
C ILE A 64 -15.72 20.44 6.58
N LEU A 65 -15.96 20.95 7.79
CA LEU A 65 -15.31 22.17 8.27
C LEU A 65 -14.20 21.83 9.26
N ASP A 66 -13.06 22.51 9.12
CA ASP A 66 -11.95 22.46 10.07
C ASP A 66 -12.25 23.27 11.35
N SER A 67 -11.34 23.24 12.32
CA SER A 67 -11.47 24.00 13.57
C SER A 67 -11.50 25.52 13.41
N ARG A 68 -11.13 26.04 12.23
CA ARG A 68 -11.15 27.46 11.87
C ARG A 68 -12.36 27.82 11.00
N GLY A 69 -13.27 26.88 10.77
CA GLY A 69 -14.45 27.05 9.92
C GLY A 69 -14.16 27.08 8.41
N ASN A 70 -12.95 26.69 7.97
CA ASN A 70 -12.66 26.54 6.55
C ASN A 70 -13.02 25.13 6.06
N PRO A 71 -13.49 24.98 4.81
CA PRO A 71 -13.73 23.66 4.23
C PRO A 71 -12.47 22.80 4.16
N THR A 72 -12.60 21.51 4.44
CA THR A 72 -11.58 20.48 4.23
C THR A 72 -12.22 19.16 3.77
N VAL A 73 -11.39 18.25 3.27
CA VAL A 73 -11.82 16.96 2.72
C VAL A 73 -11.80 15.89 3.81
N GLU A 74 -12.87 15.12 3.86
CA GLU A 74 -12.95 13.88 4.64
C GLU A 74 -13.27 12.72 3.70
N VAL A 75 -12.56 11.61 3.89
CA VAL A 75 -12.73 10.38 3.14
C VAL A 75 -13.16 9.26 4.07
N ASP A 76 -14.25 8.59 3.69
CA ASP A 76 -14.69 7.33 4.23
C ASP A 76 -14.26 6.20 3.30
N LEU A 77 -13.60 5.20 3.86
CA LEU A 77 -13.20 3.98 3.17
C LEU A 77 -13.93 2.80 3.81
N GLN A 78 -14.68 2.06 3.00
CA GLN A 78 -15.42 0.88 3.43
C GLN A 78 -14.66 -0.39 3.06
N THR A 79 -14.49 -1.27 4.04
CA THR A 79 -13.99 -2.64 3.84
C THR A 79 -15.01 -3.64 4.36
N SER A 80 -14.67 -4.94 4.37
CA SER A 80 -15.52 -5.95 4.99
C SER A 80 -15.69 -5.78 6.51
N LEU A 81 -14.75 -5.08 7.16
CA LEU A 81 -14.72 -4.92 8.61
C LEU A 81 -15.51 -3.70 9.10
N GLY A 82 -15.77 -2.74 8.22
CA GLY A 82 -16.49 -1.52 8.57
C GLY A 82 -16.09 -0.33 7.72
N THR A 83 -16.50 0.86 8.18
CA THR A 83 -16.17 2.15 7.55
C THR A 83 -15.12 2.87 8.38
N PHE A 84 -14.04 3.28 7.72
CA PHE A 84 -12.92 4.00 8.32
C PHE A 84 -12.85 5.41 7.75
N ARG A 85 -12.68 6.39 8.63
CA ARG A 85 -12.77 7.81 8.27
C ARG A 85 -11.47 8.54 8.53
N ALA A 86 -11.06 9.36 7.59
CA ALA A 86 -9.93 10.25 7.74
C ALA A 86 -10.24 11.65 7.19
N SER A 87 -10.00 12.66 8.02
CA SER A 87 -10.06 14.07 7.67
C SER A 87 -8.65 14.63 7.55
N VAL A 88 -8.42 15.51 6.57
CA VAL A 88 -7.11 16.16 6.39
C VAL A 88 -7.09 17.53 7.07
N PRO A 89 -6.06 17.85 7.87
CA PRO A 89 -5.90 19.19 8.41
C PRO A 89 -5.52 20.17 7.29
N SER A 90 -5.99 21.41 7.38
CA SER A 90 -5.51 22.49 6.51
C SER A 90 -4.25 23.13 7.12
N GLY A 91 -3.14 23.04 6.40
CA GLY A 91 -1.88 23.71 6.74
C GLY A 91 -1.90 25.17 6.30
N ALA A 92 -1.32 26.06 7.12
CA ALA A 92 -1.09 27.46 6.75
C ALA A 92 0.25 27.69 6.05
N SER A 93 1.16 26.71 6.12
CA SER A 93 2.44 26.73 5.39
C SER A 93 2.15 26.45 3.92
N THR A 94 2.69 27.29 3.04
CA THR A 94 2.62 27.14 1.58
C THR A 94 4.01 27.42 1.01
N GLY A 95 4.97 26.57 1.38
CA GLY A 95 6.29 26.62 0.77
C GLY A 95 6.23 26.30 -0.74
N GLU A 96 7.10 26.90 -1.54
CA GLU A 96 7.14 26.71 -3.01
C GLU A 96 7.39 25.25 -3.44
N TYR A 97 7.91 24.43 -2.53
CA TYR A 97 8.19 23.01 -2.73
C TYR A 97 7.25 22.08 -1.95
N GLU A 98 6.21 22.63 -1.29
CA GLU A 98 5.23 21.84 -0.56
C GLU A 98 4.15 21.28 -1.49
N ALA A 99 3.52 20.18 -1.07
CA ALA A 99 2.43 19.60 -1.83
C ALA A 99 1.20 20.52 -1.81
N VAL A 100 0.61 20.79 -2.97
CA VAL A 100 -0.41 21.83 -3.12
C VAL A 100 -1.78 21.31 -2.72
N GLU A 101 -2.43 22.03 -1.81
CA GLU A 101 -3.83 21.80 -1.46
C GLU A 101 -4.76 22.33 -2.56
N LEU A 102 -5.63 21.47 -3.11
CA LEU A 102 -6.58 21.89 -4.14
C LEU A 102 -7.78 22.61 -3.53
N ARG A 103 -8.00 23.86 -3.96
CA ARG A 103 -9.11 24.74 -3.56
C ARG A 103 -9.95 25.16 -4.77
N ASP A 104 -11.24 25.43 -4.56
CA ASP A 104 -12.20 25.75 -5.60
C ASP A 104 -11.99 27.14 -6.21
N GLN A 105 -11.46 28.09 -5.42
CA GLN A 105 -11.26 29.52 -5.77
C GLN A 105 -12.56 30.29 -6.08
N ASP A 106 -13.73 29.72 -5.80
CA ASP A 106 -15.02 30.40 -5.93
C ASP A 106 -15.26 31.39 -4.78
N ARG A 107 -15.17 32.69 -5.05
CA ARG A 107 -15.36 33.75 -4.04
C ARG A 107 -16.74 33.74 -3.41
N ASN A 108 -17.76 33.20 -4.07
CA ASN A 108 -19.12 33.13 -3.54
C ASN A 108 -19.27 32.04 -2.47
N ARG A 109 -18.35 31.07 -2.39
CA ARG A 109 -18.38 29.96 -1.43
C ARG A 109 -17.15 29.99 -0.53
N PHE A 110 -17.35 30.17 0.77
CA PHE A 110 -16.29 30.18 1.78
C PHE A 110 -15.09 31.09 1.42
N GLY A 111 -15.34 32.19 0.70
CA GLY A 111 -14.31 33.14 0.27
C GLY A 111 -13.24 32.53 -0.65
N GLY A 112 -13.58 31.53 -1.48
CA GLY A 112 -12.64 30.86 -2.38
C GLY A 112 -11.98 29.60 -1.81
N LYS A 113 -12.27 29.26 -0.55
CA LYS A 113 -11.64 28.12 0.16
C LYS A 113 -12.41 26.80 0.06
N GLY A 114 -13.43 26.72 -0.77
CA GLY A 114 -14.14 25.45 -1.03
C GLY A 114 -13.20 24.34 -1.49
N VAL A 115 -13.57 23.08 -1.26
CA VAL A 115 -12.79 21.89 -1.64
C VAL A 115 -13.59 20.88 -2.48
N LEU A 116 -14.65 21.34 -3.15
CA LEU A 116 -15.52 20.46 -3.94
C LEU A 116 -14.77 19.78 -5.09
N LYS A 117 -13.81 20.45 -5.72
CA LYS A 117 -12.95 19.85 -6.75
C LYS A 117 -12.18 18.66 -6.19
N ALA A 118 -11.57 18.81 -5.01
CA ALA A 118 -10.84 17.73 -4.35
C ALA A 118 -11.78 16.56 -3.97
N VAL A 119 -12.97 16.86 -3.44
CA VAL A 119 -14.00 15.84 -3.14
C VAL A 119 -14.43 15.09 -4.41
N LYS A 120 -14.62 15.81 -5.52
CA LYS A 120 -14.98 15.23 -6.80
C LYS A 120 -13.87 14.32 -7.33
N ASN A 121 -12.61 14.76 -7.27
CA ASN A 121 -11.45 13.95 -7.66
C ASN A 121 -11.38 12.64 -6.87
N VAL A 122 -11.67 12.67 -5.56
CA VAL A 122 -11.70 11.43 -4.78
C VAL A 122 -12.79 10.48 -5.28
N ASN A 123 -14.02 10.98 -5.44
CA ASN A 123 -15.17 10.17 -5.80
C ASN A 123 -15.10 9.64 -7.25
N GLU A 124 -14.56 10.40 -8.19
CA GLU A 124 -14.58 10.04 -9.61
C GLU A 124 -13.28 9.37 -10.07
N ILE A 125 -12.13 9.75 -9.52
CA ILE A 125 -10.81 9.31 -10.01
C ILE A 125 -10.16 8.33 -9.04
N ILE A 126 -10.04 8.71 -7.76
CA ILE A 126 -9.33 7.89 -6.77
C ILE A 126 -10.13 6.63 -6.41
N ARG A 127 -11.45 6.77 -6.22
CA ARG A 127 -12.35 5.66 -5.87
C ARG A 127 -12.19 4.46 -6.81
N PRO A 128 -12.40 4.55 -8.13
CA PRO A 128 -12.30 3.38 -9.01
C PRO A 128 -10.89 2.78 -9.03
N ALA A 129 -9.85 3.58 -8.76
CA ALA A 129 -8.49 3.08 -8.71
C ALA A 129 -8.16 2.32 -7.41
N LEU A 130 -8.81 2.65 -6.29
CA LEU A 130 -8.57 1.99 -5.00
C LEU A 130 -9.52 0.83 -4.72
N VAL A 131 -10.71 0.82 -5.31
CA VAL A 131 -11.66 -0.29 -5.12
C VAL A 131 -11.04 -1.60 -5.64
N GLY A 132 -11.08 -2.64 -4.81
CA GLY A 132 -10.47 -3.94 -5.09
C GLY A 132 -9.04 -4.10 -4.59
N GLU A 133 -8.37 -3.02 -4.15
CA GLU A 133 -7.04 -3.10 -3.57
C GLU A 133 -7.07 -3.57 -2.11
N GLN A 134 -5.96 -4.16 -1.64
CA GLN A 134 -5.81 -4.60 -0.25
C GLN A 134 -5.24 -3.46 0.61
N CYS A 135 -5.89 -3.15 1.74
CA CYS A 135 -5.40 -2.13 2.68
C CYS A 135 -4.04 -2.49 3.33
N SER A 136 -3.64 -3.76 3.33
CA SER A 136 -2.42 -4.24 4.00
C SER A 136 -1.11 -3.74 3.39
N CYS A 137 -1.15 -3.17 2.18
CA CYS A 137 0.03 -2.71 1.47
C CYS A 137 -0.03 -1.20 1.24
N GLN A 138 0.23 -0.44 2.30
CA GLN A 138 0.22 1.02 2.28
C GLN A 138 1.12 1.62 1.16
N ILE A 139 2.32 1.07 0.98
CA ILE A 139 3.27 1.51 -0.06
C ILE A 139 2.68 1.38 -1.47
N LEU A 140 1.92 0.30 -1.74
CA LEU A 140 1.31 0.09 -3.05
C LEU A 140 0.20 1.12 -3.30
N ILE A 141 -0.64 1.37 -2.30
CA ILE A 141 -1.71 2.37 -2.36
C ILE A 141 -1.12 3.76 -2.61
N ASP A 142 -0.14 4.18 -1.83
CA ASP A 142 0.48 5.51 -1.96
C ASP A 142 1.17 5.69 -3.30
N ASN A 143 1.91 4.68 -3.78
CA ASN A 143 2.53 4.72 -5.11
C ASN A 143 1.49 4.81 -6.22
N LYS A 144 0.36 4.10 -6.09
CA LYS A 144 -0.75 4.18 -7.05
C LYS A 144 -1.36 5.57 -7.06
N LEU A 145 -1.60 6.18 -5.89
CA LEU A 145 -2.12 7.55 -5.78
C LEU A 145 -1.17 8.60 -6.37
N ILE A 146 0.14 8.47 -6.13
CA ILE A 146 1.15 9.35 -6.71
C ILE A 146 1.21 9.18 -8.23
N ALA A 147 1.16 7.94 -8.73
CA ALA A 147 1.17 7.66 -10.16
C ALA A 147 -0.08 8.16 -10.88
N LEU A 148 -1.26 8.12 -10.22
CA LEU A 148 -2.51 8.66 -10.76
C LEU A 148 -2.49 10.17 -10.92
N ASP A 149 -1.85 10.88 -9.99
CA ASP A 149 -1.72 12.33 -10.07
C ASP A 149 -0.70 12.76 -11.15
N GLY A 150 0.43 12.06 -11.22
CA GLY A 150 1.46 12.28 -12.23
C GLY A 150 2.30 13.56 -12.06
N THR A 151 1.98 14.42 -11.09
CA THR A 151 2.73 15.66 -10.82
C THR A 151 3.61 15.52 -9.58
N GLN A 152 4.70 16.29 -9.54
CA GLN A 152 5.63 16.28 -8.40
C GLN A 152 4.98 16.85 -7.13
N GLN A 153 4.17 17.91 -7.27
CA GLN A 153 3.55 18.65 -6.17
C GLN A 153 2.11 18.24 -5.84
N LYS A 154 1.56 17.21 -6.52
CA LYS A 154 0.20 16.69 -6.30
C LYS A 154 -0.90 17.71 -6.64
N GLU A 155 -0.68 18.49 -7.68
CA GLU A 155 -1.55 19.62 -8.07
C GLU A 155 -2.86 19.17 -8.72
N THR A 156 -2.86 18.04 -9.43
CA THR A 156 -3.99 17.60 -10.27
C THR A 156 -5.13 17.06 -9.42
N LEU A 157 -4.85 16.07 -8.58
CA LEU A 157 -5.81 15.47 -7.67
C LEU A 157 -5.96 16.30 -6.40
N GLY A 158 -4.89 16.98 -5.99
CA GLY A 158 -4.77 17.71 -4.73
C GLY A 158 -4.11 16.86 -3.65
N ALA A 159 -3.13 17.44 -2.96
CA ALA A 159 -2.45 16.78 -1.85
C ALA A 159 -3.43 16.38 -0.72
N ASN A 160 -4.47 17.19 -0.50
CA ASN A 160 -5.55 16.91 0.45
C ASN A 160 -6.34 15.65 0.10
N ALA A 161 -6.70 15.45 -1.17
CA ALA A 161 -7.42 14.26 -1.63
C ALA A 161 -6.58 12.98 -1.45
N ILE A 162 -5.32 13.02 -1.88
CA ILE A 162 -4.39 11.87 -1.79
C ILE A 162 -4.12 11.50 -0.33
N LEU A 163 -3.81 12.49 0.51
CA LEU A 163 -3.51 12.26 1.92
C LEU A 163 -4.74 11.70 2.66
N ALA A 164 -5.94 12.20 2.38
CA ALA A 164 -7.16 11.70 3.01
C ALA A 164 -7.41 10.22 2.70
N ALA A 165 -7.25 9.81 1.44
CA ALA A 165 -7.40 8.42 1.02
C ALA A 165 -6.33 7.52 1.63
N SER A 166 -5.07 7.97 1.64
CA SER A 166 -3.93 7.27 2.24
C SER A 166 -4.14 7.01 3.74
N LEU A 167 -4.55 8.03 4.50
CA LEU A 167 -4.82 7.90 5.94
C LEU A 167 -6.03 7.01 6.22
N ALA A 168 -7.07 7.06 5.39
CA ALA A 168 -8.23 6.18 5.54
C ALA A 168 -7.85 4.70 5.33
N ALA A 169 -6.99 4.41 4.35
CA ALA A 169 -6.46 3.07 4.11
C ALA A 169 -5.60 2.57 5.28
N CYS A 170 -4.69 3.41 5.79
CA CYS A 170 -3.86 3.09 6.95
C CYS A 170 -4.71 2.79 8.20
N LYS A 171 -5.77 3.57 8.46
CA LYS A 171 -6.71 3.29 9.55
C LYS A 171 -7.48 1.99 9.36
N ALA A 172 -7.87 1.66 8.13
CA ALA A 172 -8.53 0.40 7.83
C ALA A 172 -7.59 -0.79 8.07
N ASP A 173 -6.32 -0.68 7.67
CA ASP A 173 -5.32 -1.73 7.89
C ASP A 173 -5.00 -1.94 9.36
N HIS A 174 -4.82 -0.87 10.14
CA HIS A 174 -4.59 -0.97 11.58
C HIS A 174 -5.69 -1.77 12.29
N ASN A 175 -6.95 -1.55 11.93
CA ASN A 175 -8.08 -2.28 12.51
C ASN A 175 -8.22 -3.72 11.98
N THR A 176 -7.66 -4.02 10.80
CA THR A 176 -7.60 -5.37 10.25
C THR A 176 -6.50 -6.20 10.95
N SER A 177 -5.36 -5.58 11.23
CA SER A 177 -4.18 -6.24 11.82
C SER A 177 -4.32 -6.58 13.31
N VAL A 178 -5.33 -6.06 14.02
CA VAL A 178 -5.67 -6.51 15.39
C VAL A 178 -6.06 -8.00 15.42
N SER A 179 -6.48 -8.59 14.28
CA SER A 179 -6.67 -10.05 14.14
C SER A 179 -5.42 -10.81 13.66
N CYS A 180 -4.35 -10.11 13.28
CA CYS A 180 -3.10 -10.69 12.78
C CYS A 180 -1.97 -10.51 13.81
N ARG A 181 -2.15 -11.04 15.02
CA ARG A 181 -0.98 -11.53 15.76
C ARG A 181 -0.46 -12.74 14.99
N PHE A 182 0.84 -12.85 14.84
CA PHE A 182 1.59 -13.83 14.04
C PHE A 182 1.96 -13.39 12.62
N PHE A 183 2.94 -12.49 12.52
CA PHE A 183 4.18 -12.78 11.79
C PHE A 183 5.25 -11.75 12.19
N GLN A 184 5.71 -11.85 13.44
CA GLN A 184 7.05 -11.40 13.82
C GLN A 184 7.84 -12.65 14.20
N LYS A 185 8.59 -13.19 13.25
CA LYS A 185 9.78 -13.99 13.46
C LYS A 185 10.75 -13.71 12.32
#